data_AF-A0A2P7N061-F1
#
_entry.id   AF-A0A2P7N061-F1
#
_cell.length_a   1.000
_cell.length_b   1.000
_cell.length_c   1.000
_cell.angle_alpha   90.00
_cell.angle_beta   90.00
_cell.angle_gamma   90.00
#
_symmetry.space_group_name_H-M   'P 1'
#
loop_
_entity.id
_entity.type
_entity.pdbx_description
1 polymer ?
#
loop_
_entity_poly.entity_id
_entity_poly.type
_entity_poly.pdbx_seq_one_letter_code
_entity_poly.pdbx_strand_id
1 'polypeptide(L)'
;MVGTAAHRAIEIGGSTGLGLTAIGATGRIWCSFFISGRKDGELVTEGPYSISRNPLYVFSSIGLVGVGLSTETLTYPLLFLVIIGLYYPGIMAREEKRLEELFGESFRQYRQRVPRFWPNAGLYSEPTSWTSNPRLFRRHILSDIWFVWIAAIIELVEGLRNVGWLPHLLTLW
;
A
#
# COMPACT_ATOMS: atom_id res chain seq x y z
N MET A 1 -28.83 14.17 -20.63
CA MET A 1 -27.44 14.66 -20.50
C MET A 1 -26.82 14.45 -19.12
N VAL A 2 -27.59 14.28 -18.03
CA VAL A 2 -27.03 13.99 -16.68
C VAL A 2 -26.51 12.54 -16.54
N GLY A 3 -27.11 11.57 -17.23
CA GLY A 3 -26.71 10.15 -17.14
C GLY A 3 -25.33 9.81 -17.71
N THR A 4 -24.81 10.57 -18.68
CA THR A 4 -23.49 10.31 -19.29
C THR A 4 -22.33 10.84 -18.44
N ALA A 5 -22.55 11.92 -17.68
CA ALA A 5 -21.53 12.49 -16.81
C ALA A 5 -21.33 11.67 -15.54
N ALA A 6 -22.43 11.23 -14.92
CA ALA A 6 -22.39 10.36 -13.73
C ALA A 6 -21.74 9.02 -14.04
N HIS A 7 -22.12 8.37 -15.15
CA HIS A 7 -21.51 7.11 -15.59
C HIS A 7 -20.01 7.24 -15.87
N ARG A 8 -19.57 8.36 -16.47
CA ARG A 8 -18.13 8.60 -16.68
C ARG A 8 -17.37 8.82 -15.38
N ALA A 9 -17.94 9.54 -14.42
CA ALA A 9 -17.30 9.78 -13.13
C ALA A 9 -17.09 8.48 -12.34
N ILE A 10 -18.08 7.60 -12.42
CA ILE A 10 -18.09 6.24 -11.86
C ILE A 10 -16.97 5.39 -12.48
N GLU A 11 -16.93 5.31 -13.81
CA GLU A 11 -15.93 4.54 -14.56
C GLU A 11 -14.48 5.05 -14.34
N ILE A 12 -14.31 6.37 -14.20
CA ILE A 12 -13.02 6.98 -13.84
C ILE A 12 -12.63 6.62 -12.40
N GLY A 13 -13.59 6.59 -11.47
CA GLY A 13 -13.39 6.20 -10.08
C GLY A 13 -12.84 4.79 -9.96
N GLY A 14 -13.51 3.81 -10.59
CA GLY A 14 -13.09 2.41 -10.59
C GLY A 14 -11.70 2.21 -11.21
N SER A 15 -11.48 2.74 -12.43
CA SER A 15 -10.19 2.68 -13.12
C SER A 15 -9.04 3.30 -12.30
N THR A 16 -9.31 4.42 -11.61
CA THR A 16 -8.35 5.06 -10.71
C THR A 16 -8.07 4.20 -9.47
N GLY A 17 -9.11 3.59 -8.90
CA GLY A 17 -9.02 2.66 -7.77
C GLY A 17 -8.14 1.45 -8.08
N LEU A 18 -8.35 0.82 -9.24
CA LEU A 18 -7.51 -0.26 -9.76
C LEU A 18 -6.06 0.18 -9.95
N GLY A 19 -5.83 1.35 -10.55
CA GLY A 19 -4.48 1.89 -10.76
C GLY A 19 -3.72 2.10 -9.45
N LEU A 20 -4.34 2.72 -8.45
CA LEU A 20 -3.75 2.92 -7.12
C LEU A 20 -3.53 1.59 -6.39
N THR A 21 -4.47 0.65 -6.52
CA THR A 21 -4.33 -0.71 -5.98
C THR A 21 -3.10 -1.42 -6.54
N ALA A 22 -2.90 -1.35 -7.86
CA ALA A 22 -1.73 -1.91 -8.53
C ALA A 22 -0.43 -1.24 -8.06
N ILE A 23 -0.39 0.09 -7.97
CA ILE A 23 0.77 0.84 -7.45
C ILE A 23 1.11 0.40 -6.02
N GLY A 24 0.10 0.28 -5.15
CA GLY A 24 0.26 -0.20 -3.79
C GLY A 24 0.84 -1.62 -3.74
N ALA A 25 0.33 -2.53 -4.56
CA ALA A 25 0.83 -3.91 -4.63
C ALA A 25 2.28 -3.97 -5.13
N THR A 26 2.60 -3.28 -6.23
CA THR A 26 3.96 -3.24 -6.78
C THR A 26 4.96 -2.65 -5.78
N GLY A 27 4.60 -1.53 -5.13
CA GLY A 27 5.47 -0.92 -4.13
C GLY A 27 5.66 -1.80 -2.89
N ARG A 28 4.65 -2.59 -2.49
CA ARG A 28 4.80 -3.59 -1.42
C ARG A 28 5.72 -4.73 -1.82
N ILE A 29 5.59 -5.26 -3.04
CA ILE A 29 6.51 -6.28 -3.57
C ILE A 29 7.95 -5.75 -3.56
N TRP A 30 8.16 -4.50 -3.97
CA TRP A 30 9.46 -3.85 -3.91
C TRP A 30 10.01 -3.77 -2.48
N CYS A 31 9.18 -3.38 -1.49
CA CYS A 31 9.58 -3.38 -0.07
C CYS A 31 9.91 -4.78 0.44
N SER A 32 9.12 -5.78 0.06
CA SER A 32 9.31 -7.18 0.45
C SER A 32 10.58 -7.77 -0.14
N PHE A 33 10.97 -7.39 -1.35
CA PHE A 33 12.23 -7.82 -1.97
C PHE A 33 13.46 -7.43 -1.12
N PHE A 34 13.42 -6.25 -0.51
CA PHE A 34 14.46 -5.77 0.38
C PHE A 34 14.37 -6.39 1.78
N ILE A 35 13.20 -6.41 2.42
CA ILE A 35 13.12 -6.79 3.84
C ILE A 35 12.99 -8.30 4.10
N SER A 36 12.60 -9.11 3.10
CA SER A 36 12.33 -10.54 3.29
C SER A 36 13.57 -11.31 3.77
N GLY A 37 13.49 -11.90 4.96
CA GLY A 37 14.56 -12.69 5.56
C GLY A 37 15.59 -11.90 6.36
N ARG A 38 15.41 -10.58 6.54
CA ARG A 38 16.34 -9.70 7.26
C ARG A 38 15.76 -8.97 8.47
N LYS A 39 14.44 -9.04 8.67
CA LYS A 39 13.68 -8.24 9.66
C LYS A 39 14.29 -8.18 11.08
N ASP A 40 15.01 -9.21 11.50
CA ASP A 40 15.57 -9.31 12.85
C ASP A 40 17.11 -9.42 12.89
N GLY A 41 17.78 -9.46 11.73
CA GLY A 41 19.22 -9.68 11.63
C GLY A 41 20.00 -8.49 11.06
N GLU A 42 19.34 -7.61 10.31
CA GLU A 42 20.01 -6.52 9.59
C GLU A 42 19.09 -5.30 9.47
N LEU A 43 19.64 -4.10 9.67
CA LEU A 43 18.92 -2.85 9.45
C LEU A 43 18.95 -2.49 7.96
N VAL A 44 17.81 -2.67 7.29
CA VAL A 44 17.66 -2.33 5.87
C VAL A 44 17.42 -0.81 5.71
N THR A 45 18.34 -0.11 5.05
CA THR A 45 18.26 1.34 4.81
C THR A 45 18.34 1.74 3.33
N GLU A 46 18.32 0.77 2.43
CA GLU A 46 18.48 0.96 0.98
C GLU A 46 17.20 0.65 0.19
N GLY A 47 17.19 1.02 -1.08
CA GLY A 47 16.03 0.88 -1.95
C GLY A 47 14.83 1.65 -1.40
N PRO A 48 13.64 1.03 -1.24
CA PRO A 48 12.46 1.74 -0.74
C PRO A 48 12.63 2.24 0.70
N TYR A 49 13.52 1.64 1.50
CA TYR A 49 13.79 2.07 2.87
C TYR A 49 14.71 3.31 2.91
N SER A 50 15.35 3.70 1.81
CA SER A 50 16.14 4.94 1.75
C SER A 50 15.27 6.20 1.67
N ILE A 51 14.07 6.09 1.09
CA ILE A 51 13.16 7.22 0.87
C ILE A 51 12.15 7.40 2.00
N SER A 52 11.84 6.35 2.75
CA SER A 52 10.93 6.35 3.90
C SER A 52 11.33 5.22 4.85
N ARG A 53 11.19 5.41 6.15
CA ARG A 53 11.46 4.35 7.13
C ARG A 53 10.40 3.26 7.15
N ASN A 54 9.19 3.59 6.68
CA ASN A 54 8.03 2.70 6.69
C ASN A 54 7.37 2.62 5.29
N PRO A 55 8.12 2.30 4.23
CA PRO A 55 7.63 2.39 2.85
C PRO A 55 6.52 1.35 2.58
N LEU A 56 6.57 0.18 3.25
CA LEU A 56 5.51 -0.82 3.15
C LEU A 56 4.15 -0.26 3.58
N TYR A 57 4.12 0.58 4.62
CA TYR A 57 2.90 1.23 5.08
C TYR A 57 2.44 2.33 4.12
N VAL A 58 3.36 3.05 3.49
CA VAL A 58 3.03 4.04 2.44
C VAL A 58 2.30 3.35 1.29
N PHE A 59 2.88 2.27 0.75
CA PHE A 59 2.27 1.54 -0.36
C PHE A 59 1.00 0.79 0.06
N SER A 60 0.91 0.32 1.31
CA SER A 60 -0.34 -0.23 1.85
C SER A 60 -1.45 0.83 1.93
N SER A 61 -1.10 2.07 2.27
CA SER A 61 -2.07 3.18 2.30
C SER A 61 -2.58 3.50 0.90
N ILE A 62 -1.68 3.57 -0.08
CA ILE A 62 -2.02 3.79 -1.50
C ILE A 62 -2.94 2.67 -1.99
N GLY A 63 -2.58 1.41 -1.72
CA GLY A 63 -3.38 0.25 -2.12
C GLY A 63 -4.76 0.22 -1.47
N LEU A 64 -4.86 0.55 -0.18
CA LEU A 64 -6.14 0.56 0.55
C LEU A 64 -7.07 1.68 0.06
N VAL A 65 -6.51 2.88 -0.19
CA VAL A 65 -7.26 3.98 -0.82
C VAL A 65 -7.71 3.59 -2.22
N GLY A 66 -6.87 2.90 -3.00
CA GLY A 66 -7.23 2.33 -4.30
C GLY A 66 -8.42 1.39 -4.21
N VAL A 67 -8.40 0.43 -3.29
CA VAL A 67 -9.52 -0.51 -3.06
C VAL A 67 -10.79 0.25 -2.67
N GLY A 68 -10.67 1.30 -1.85
CA GLY A 68 -11.81 2.14 -1.50
C GLY A 68 -12.40 2.86 -2.71
N LEU A 69 -11.57 3.41 -3.59
CA LEU A 69 -12.01 4.10 -4.80
C LEU A 69 -12.63 3.16 -5.84
N SER A 70 -12.22 1.88 -5.86
CA SER A 70 -12.84 0.84 -6.68
C SER A 70 -14.29 0.53 -6.29
N THR A 71 -14.83 1.09 -5.20
CA THR A 71 -16.26 0.99 -4.87
C THR A 71 -17.12 2.06 -5.54
N GLU A 72 -16.49 2.93 -6.35
CA GLU A 72 -17.12 4.08 -7.00
C GLU A 72 -17.76 5.09 -6.00
N THR A 73 -17.36 5.03 -4.71
CA THR A 73 -17.78 5.97 -3.65
C THR A 73 -16.58 6.64 -2.98
N LEU A 74 -16.77 7.85 -2.42
CA LEU A 74 -15.77 8.51 -1.59
C LEU A 74 -15.80 8.09 -0.11
N THR A 75 -16.82 7.37 0.32
CA THR A 75 -17.01 6.99 1.73
C THR A 75 -15.89 6.08 2.23
N TYR A 76 -15.60 5.01 1.50
CA TYR A 76 -14.55 4.05 1.88
C TYR A 76 -13.12 4.61 1.85
N PRO A 77 -12.66 5.31 0.79
CA PRO A 77 -11.30 5.85 0.80
C PRO A 77 -11.10 6.89 1.91
N LEU A 78 -12.10 7.72 2.22
CA LEU A 78 -12.04 8.65 3.35
C LEU A 78 -11.98 7.92 4.69
N LEU A 79 -12.81 6.89 4.88
CA LEU A 79 -12.78 6.05 6.09
C LEU A 79 -11.40 5.40 6.27
N PHE A 80 -10.83 4.84 5.21
CA PHE A 80 -9.51 4.23 5.25
C PHE A 80 -8.41 5.23 5.59
N LEU A 81 -8.44 6.45 5.04
CA LEU A 81 -7.50 7.51 5.38
C LEU A 81 -7.55 7.87 6.88
N VAL A 82 -8.76 7.96 7.45
CA VAL A 82 -8.93 8.20 8.89
C VAL A 82 -8.35 7.04 9.71
N ILE A 83 -8.68 5.80 9.37
CA ILE A 83 -8.17 4.61 10.07
C ILE A 83 -6.63 4.55 10.01
N ILE A 84 -6.05 4.77 8.82
CA ILE A 84 -4.60 4.82 8.61
C ILE A 84 -3.97 5.90 9.49
N GLY A 85 -4.52 7.12 9.47
CA GLY A 85 -4.01 8.25 10.23
C GLY A 85 -4.02 8.03 11.74
N LEU A 86 -5.00 7.28 12.26
CA LEU A 86 -5.09 6.94 13.68
C LEU A 86 -4.21 5.74 14.07
N TYR A 87 -4.09 4.73 13.21
CA TYR A 87 -3.51 3.44 13.58
C TYR A 87 -2.01 3.34 13.26
N TYR A 88 -1.58 3.81 12.09
CA TYR A 88 -0.19 3.63 11.64
C TYR A 88 0.85 4.34 12.50
N PRO A 89 0.64 5.59 12.99
CA PRO A 89 1.64 6.26 13.81
C PRO A 89 2.02 5.46 15.07
N GLY A 90 1.04 4.81 15.70
CA GLY A 90 1.27 3.97 16.88
C GLY A 90 2.05 2.70 16.58
N ILE A 91 1.77 2.04 15.45
CA ILE A 91 2.52 0.85 15.04
C ILE A 91 3.96 1.21 14.66
N MET A 92 4.14 2.23 13.81
CA MET A 92 5.46 2.69 13.39
C MET A 92 6.32 3.08 14.59
N ALA A 93 5.75 3.79 15.58
CA ALA A 93 6.50 4.13 16.79
C ALA A 93 6.98 2.91 17.58
N ARG A 94 6.16 1.85 17.66
CA ARG A 94 6.54 0.60 18.33
C ARG A 94 7.62 -0.15 17.54
N GLU A 95 7.50 -0.21 16.22
CA GLU A 95 8.52 -0.83 15.35
C GLU A 95 9.85 -0.06 15.43
N GLU A 96 9.82 1.27 15.36
CA GLU A 96 11.01 2.11 15.50
C GLU A 96 11.69 1.93 16.86
N LYS A 97 10.91 1.80 17.95
CA LYS A 97 11.47 1.51 19.28
C LYS A 97 12.19 0.17 19.29
N ARG A 98 11.58 -0.88 18.72
CA ARG A 98 12.23 -2.20 18.59
C ARG A 98 13.50 -2.13 17.76
N LEU A 99 13.50 -1.39 16.65
CA LEU A 99 14.68 -1.20 15.82
C LEU A 99 15.78 -0.43 16.55
N GLU A 100 15.42 0.56 17.37
CA GLU A 100 16.37 1.27 18.23
C GLU A 100 16.98 0.35 19.30
N GLU A 101 16.19 -0.56 19.88
CA GLU A 101 16.67 -1.58 20.82
C GLU A 101 17.62 -2.60 20.15
N LEU A 102 17.34 -3.01 18.91
CA LEU A 102 18.14 -4.00 18.18
C LEU A 102 19.44 -3.42 17.60
N PHE A 103 19.38 -2.20 17.07
CA PHE A 103 20.45 -1.63 16.23
C PHE A 103 21.09 -0.37 16.82
N GLY A 104 20.52 0.22 17.87
CA GLY A 104 21.12 1.33 18.62
C GLY A 104 21.48 2.53 17.74
N GLU A 105 22.78 2.84 17.68
CA GLU A 105 23.29 4.05 17.03
C GLU A 105 23.06 4.07 15.51
N SER A 106 23.16 2.93 14.83
CA SER A 106 22.93 2.86 13.38
C SER A 106 21.50 3.24 13.03
N PHE A 107 20.52 2.80 13.83
CA PHE A 107 19.14 3.20 13.66
C PHE A 107 18.91 4.68 13.98
N ARG A 108 19.58 5.25 15.00
CA ARG A 108 19.48 6.69 15.29
C ARG A 108 19.97 7.55 14.13
N GLN A 109 21.10 7.20 13.52
CA GLN A 109 21.63 7.89 12.34
C GLN A 109 20.73 7.75 11.11
N TYR A 110 20.11 6.58 10.93
CA TYR A 110 19.11 6.36 9.89
C TYR A 110 17.85 7.20 10.12
N ARG A 111 17.32 7.23 11.35
CA ARG A 111 16.14 8.01 11.76
C ARG A 111 16.30 9.51 11.53
N GLN A 112 17.50 10.06 11.73
CA GLN A 112 17.77 11.49 11.52
C GLN A 112 17.72 11.89 10.04
N ARG A 113 18.04 10.95 9.13
CA ARG A 113 18.15 11.24 7.69
C ARG A 113 16.88 10.94 6.91
N VAL A 114 16.17 9.87 7.28
CA VAL A 114 15.06 9.33 6.50
C VAL A 114 13.71 9.65 7.16
N PRO A 115 12.71 10.19 6.42
CA PRO A 115 11.41 10.50 6.99
C PRO A 115 10.67 9.24 7.45
N ARG A 116 9.78 9.38 8.43
CA ARG A 116 9.04 8.22 8.98
C ARG A 116 8.08 7.61 7.96
N PHE A 117 7.28 8.43 7.28
CA PHE A 117 6.18 7.98 6.43
C PHE A 117 6.25 8.61 5.03
N TRP A 118 6.09 9.93 4.93
CA TRP A 118 6.10 10.62 3.64
C TRP A 118 7.43 10.44 2.90
N PRO A 119 7.45 9.78 1.73
CA PRO A 119 8.68 9.43 1.06
C PRO A 119 9.38 10.67 0.51
N ASN A 120 10.70 10.71 0.63
CA ASN A 120 11.55 11.70 -0.02
C ASN A 120 12.38 11.02 -1.11
N ALA A 121 11.96 11.18 -2.37
CA ALA A 121 12.64 10.59 -3.52
C ALA A 121 14.09 11.06 -3.70
N GLY A 122 14.45 12.24 -3.18
CA GLY A 122 15.82 12.76 -3.22
C GLY A 122 16.82 11.99 -2.35
N LEU A 123 16.33 11.14 -1.43
CA LEU A 123 17.16 10.28 -0.58
C LEU A 123 17.41 8.89 -1.17
N TYR A 124 16.89 8.64 -2.38
CA TYR A 124 16.97 7.32 -2.98
C TYR A 124 18.40 6.82 -3.11
N SER A 125 18.67 5.64 -2.56
CA SER A 125 19.97 4.96 -2.62
C SER A 125 19.75 3.52 -3.06
N GLU A 126 20.32 3.15 -4.20
CA GLU A 126 20.28 1.79 -4.75
C GLU A 126 21.56 1.03 -4.37
N PRO A 127 21.45 -0.19 -3.82
CA PRO A 127 22.63 -1.01 -3.54
C PRO A 127 23.28 -1.49 -4.84
N THR A 128 24.61 -1.65 -4.85
CA THR A 128 25.34 -2.21 -5.99
C THR A 128 25.03 -3.69 -6.23
N SER A 129 24.67 -4.42 -5.18
CA SER A 129 24.24 -5.82 -5.28
C SER A 129 23.29 -6.13 -4.12
N TRP A 130 22.26 -6.94 -4.39
CA TRP A 130 21.29 -7.35 -3.38
C TRP A 130 21.07 -8.85 -3.44
N THR A 131 21.24 -9.53 -2.30
CA THR A 131 20.96 -10.97 -2.18
C THR A 131 19.59 -11.15 -1.55
N SER A 132 18.63 -11.74 -2.25
CA SER A 132 17.28 -12.00 -1.69
C SER A 132 17.10 -13.51 -1.46
N ASN A 133 16.35 -13.88 -0.41
CA ASN A 133 15.95 -15.26 -0.20
C ASN A 133 14.67 -15.55 -1.00
N PRO A 134 14.73 -16.31 -2.12
CA PRO A 134 13.59 -16.43 -3.02
C PRO A 134 12.39 -17.16 -2.39
N ARG A 135 12.65 -18.07 -1.44
CA ARG A 135 11.59 -18.85 -0.76
C ARG A 135 10.76 -17.97 0.17
N LEU A 136 11.43 -17.12 0.95
CA LEU A 136 10.75 -16.17 1.84
C LEU A 136 10.07 -15.08 1.03
N PHE A 137 10.74 -14.54 0.02
CA PHE A 137 10.16 -13.55 -0.89
C PHE A 137 8.86 -14.07 -1.54
N ARG A 138 8.87 -15.29 -2.11
CA ARG A 138 7.67 -15.90 -2.70
C ARG A 138 6.51 -16.06 -1.71
N ARG A 139 6.79 -16.36 -0.44
CA ARG A 139 5.75 -16.42 0.59
C ARG A 139 5.12 -15.05 0.87
N HIS A 140 5.91 -13.98 0.79
CA HIS A 140 5.42 -12.62 0.99
C HIS A 140 4.61 -12.09 -0.20
N ILE A 141 4.90 -12.52 -1.44
CA ILE A 141 4.15 -12.08 -2.64
C ILE A 141 2.64 -12.26 -2.46
N LEU A 142 2.18 -13.40 -1.94
CA LEU A 142 0.74 -13.62 -1.72
C LEU A 142 0.16 -12.66 -0.68
N SER A 143 0.91 -12.36 0.39
CA SER A 143 0.51 -11.37 1.40
C SER A 143 0.56 -9.92 0.90
N ASP A 144 1.20 -9.66 -0.24
CA ASP A 144 1.34 -8.31 -0.82
C ASP A 144 0.33 -8.01 -1.93
N ILE A 145 -0.35 -9.03 -2.46
CA ILE A 145 -1.26 -8.88 -3.62
C ILE A 145 -2.73 -9.23 -3.27
N TRP A 146 -3.02 -9.78 -2.09
CA TRP A 146 -4.39 -10.22 -1.74
C TRP A 146 -5.49 -9.15 -1.94
N PHE A 147 -5.18 -7.88 -1.68
CA PHE A 147 -6.14 -6.78 -1.85
C PHE A 147 -6.37 -6.38 -3.31
N VAL A 148 -5.46 -6.74 -4.23
CA VAL A 148 -5.68 -6.59 -5.68
C VAL A 148 -6.83 -7.48 -6.13
N TRP A 149 -6.90 -8.70 -5.60
CA TRP A 149 -8.02 -9.59 -5.88
C TRP A 149 -9.34 -9.04 -5.35
N ILE A 150 -9.33 -8.35 -4.20
CA ILE A 150 -10.51 -7.67 -3.68
C ILE A 150 -10.97 -6.57 -4.64
N ALA A 151 -10.07 -5.67 -5.06
CA ALA A 151 -10.41 -4.61 -6.00
C ALA A 151 -10.92 -5.19 -7.33
N ALA A 152 -10.26 -6.23 -7.87
CA ALA A 152 -10.71 -6.90 -9.08
C ALA A 152 -12.10 -7.55 -8.95
N ILE A 153 -12.42 -8.12 -7.79
CA ILE A 153 -13.74 -8.68 -7.51
C ILE A 153 -14.80 -7.57 -7.41
N ILE A 154 -14.49 -6.45 -6.76
CA ILE A 154 -15.40 -5.31 -6.66
C ILE A 154 -15.75 -4.80 -8.07
N GLU A 155 -14.75 -4.53 -8.89
CA GLU A 155 -14.91 -4.05 -10.27
C GLU A 155 -15.65 -5.07 -11.14
N LEU A 156 -15.38 -6.37 -10.96
CA LEU A 156 -16.12 -7.42 -11.66
C LEU A 156 -17.60 -7.40 -11.26
N VAL A 157 -17.90 -7.26 -9.96
CA VAL A 157 -19.28 -7.22 -9.46
C VAL A 157 -20.00 -5.96 -9.95
N GLU A 158 -19.33 -4.81 -9.97
CA GLU A 158 -19.88 -3.54 -10.48
C GLU A 158 -20.08 -3.59 -11.99
N GLY A 159 -19.12 -4.13 -12.75
CA GLY A 159 -19.26 -4.40 -14.18
C GLY A 159 -20.46 -5.29 -14.49
N LEU A 160 -20.64 -6.39 -13.74
CA LEU A 160 -21.80 -7.28 -13.92
C LEU A 160 -23.13 -6.61 -13.53
N ARG A 161 -23.13 -5.72 -12.54
CA ARG A 161 -24.30 -4.90 -12.18
C ARG A 161 -24.66 -3.92 -13.28
N ASN A 162 -23.67 -3.27 -13.89
CA ASN A 162 -23.86 -2.31 -14.98
C ASN A 162 -24.42 -2.96 -16.25
N VAL A 163 -24.11 -4.24 -16.50
CA VAL A 163 -24.66 -5.04 -17.61
C VAL A 163 -26.02 -5.69 -17.24
N GLY A 164 -26.52 -5.48 -16.01
CA GLY A 164 -27.83 -5.96 -15.56
C GLY A 164 -27.89 -7.44 -15.18
N TRP A 165 -26.74 -8.10 -15.02
CA TRP A 165 -26.66 -9.53 -14.67
C TRP A 165 -26.80 -9.77 -13.15
N LEU A 166 -26.56 -8.76 -12.33
CA LEU A 166 -26.67 -8.83 -10.88
C LEU A 166 -27.65 -7.77 -10.35
N PRO A 167 -28.67 -8.15 -9.57
CA PRO A 167 -29.56 -7.18 -8.93
C PRO A 167 -28.77 -6.30 -7.95
N HIS A 168 -29.13 -5.01 -7.86
CA HIS A 168 -28.62 -4.13 -6.82
C HIS A 168 -29.23 -4.53 -5.47
N LEU A 169 -28.63 -5.50 -4.78
CA LEU A 169 -29.13 -6.00 -3.49
C LEU A 169 -28.99 -4.98 -2.34
N LEU A 170 -28.24 -3.90 -2.54
CA LEU A 170 -28.06 -2.81 -1.58
C LEU A 170 -28.02 -1.48 -2.32
N THR A 171 -29.15 -0.80 -2.43
CA THR A 171 -29.20 0.66 -2.58
C THR A 171 -28.85 1.25 -1.21
N LEU A 172 -27.57 1.56 -1.00
CA LEU A 172 -27.20 2.44 0.11
C LEU A 172 -27.56 3.86 -0.34
N TRP A 173 -28.56 4.41 0.34
CA TRP A 173 -29.15 5.74 0.13
C TRP A 173 -28.15 6.86 0.32
#